data_AF-A0A840J7P0-F1
#
_entry.id   AF-A0A840J7P0-F1
#
_cell.length_a   1.000
_cell.length_b   1.000
_cell.length_c   1.000
_cell.angle_alpha   90.00
_cell.angle_beta   90.00
_cell.angle_gamma   90.00
#
_symmetry.space_group_name_H-M   'P 1'
#
loop_
_entity.id
_entity.type
_entity.pdbx_description
1 polymer ?
#
loop_
_entity_poly.entity_id
_entity_poly.type
_entity_poly.pdbx_seq_one_letter_code
_entity_poly.pdbx_strand_id
1 'polypeptide(L)'
;MGESEYAEGSLGWWIDFRRSQLGLTLVELAERAGMSRETLRNAAQGRRMRAANKRRLEDALQWQAGAIDAIARGADPAGLVGPAPIRRADGSVDAVTAVRTLLDLATSLRAAGDDAEAEETLEMATRLARRQGVLAQLADEITAAGA
;
A
#
# COMPACT_ATOMS: atom_id res chain seq x y z
N MET A 1 -27.07 11.28 4.28
CA MET A 1 -26.24 10.11 4.60
C MET A 1 -26.89 8.95 3.87
N GLY A 2 -26.32 8.48 2.77
CA GLY A 2 -26.95 7.42 1.98
C GLY A 2 -26.89 6.11 2.76
N GLU A 3 -28.05 5.58 3.13
CA GLU A 3 -28.18 4.26 3.76
C GLU A 3 -27.60 3.22 2.80
N SER A 4 -26.51 2.57 3.20
CA SER A 4 -25.94 1.47 2.42
C SER A 4 -26.94 0.31 2.43
N GLU A 5 -27.11 -0.38 1.29
CA GLU A 5 -27.97 -1.57 1.19
C GLU A 5 -27.36 -2.80 1.90
N TYR A 6 -26.15 -2.67 2.44
CA TYR A 6 -25.36 -3.74 3.04
C TYR A 6 -25.33 -3.62 4.56
N ALA A 7 -25.23 -4.78 5.23
CA ALA A 7 -25.09 -4.83 6.69
C ALA A 7 -23.85 -4.04 7.15
N GLU A 8 -23.99 -3.29 8.24
CA GLU A 8 -22.89 -2.52 8.83
C GLU A 8 -21.67 -3.42 9.11
N GLY A 9 -20.48 -2.92 8.78
CA GLY A 9 -19.23 -3.69 8.90
C GLY A 9 -18.97 -4.71 7.79
N SER A 10 -19.93 -4.96 6.89
CA SER A 10 -19.68 -5.80 5.70
C SER A 10 -18.80 -5.10 4.66
N LEU A 11 -18.21 -5.88 3.75
CA LEU A 11 -17.41 -5.34 2.64
C LEU A 11 -18.20 -4.33 1.80
N GLY A 12 -19.47 -4.62 1.48
CA GLY A 12 -20.33 -3.70 0.72
C GLY A 12 -20.56 -2.37 1.44
N TRP A 13 -20.75 -2.42 2.75
CA TRP A 13 -20.92 -1.21 3.58
C TRP A 13 -19.66 -0.34 3.56
N TRP A 14 -18.48 -0.96 3.71
CA TRP A 14 -17.19 -0.26 3.64
C TRP A 14 -16.89 0.31 2.26
N ILE A 15 -17.27 -0.41 1.19
CA ILE A 15 -17.17 0.10 -0.19
C ILE A 15 -18.03 1.35 -0.35
N ASP A 16 -19.29 1.34 0.08
CA ASP A 16 -20.18 2.50 -0.02
C ASP A 16 -19.67 3.69 0.80
N PHE A 17 -19.23 3.43 2.03
CA PHE A 17 -18.68 4.45 2.90
C PHE A 17 -17.45 5.13 2.26
N ARG A 18 -16.49 4.33 1.79
CA ARG A 18 -15.27 4.85 1.16
C ARG A 18 -15.56 5.57 -0.16
N ARG A 19 -16.44 4.99 -0.98
CA ARG A 19 -16.90 5.59 -2.23
C ARG A 19 -17.52 6.97 -2.00
N SER A 20 -18.33 7.13 -0.94
CA SER A 20 -18.90 8.41 -0.53
C SER A 20 -17.83 9.42 -0.08
N GLN A 21 -16.78 8.98 0.63
CA GLN A 21 -15.67 9.85 1.01
C GLN A 21 -14.87 10.36 -0.20
N LEU A 22 -14.73 9.52 -1.22
CA LEU A 22 -14.03 9.85 -2.47
C LEU A 22 -14.92 10.62 -3.47
N GLY A 23 -16.20 10.86 -3.14
CA GLY A 23 -17.15 11.52 -4.02
C GLY A 23 -17.46 10.72 -5.30
N LEU A 24 -17.35 9.39 -5.26
CA LEU A 24 -17.52 8.54 -6.43
C LEU A 24 -18.95 7.97 -6.51
N THR A 25 -19.46 7.80 -7.71
CA THR A 25 -20.63 6.95 -7.97
C THR A 25 -20.22 5.48 -8.11
N LEU A 26 -21.18 4.56 -8.03
CA LEU A 26 -20.93 3.13 -8.26
C LEU A 26 -20.41 2.87 -9.68
N VAL A 27 -20.85 3.69 -10.65
CA VAL A 27 -20.43 3.59 -12.04
C VAL A 27 -18.97 4.01 -12.19
N GLU A 28 -18.60 5.17 -11.66
CA GLU A 28 -17.22 5.68 -11.72
C GLU A 28 -16.24 4.77 -10.97
N LEU A 29 -16.66 4.17 -9.86
CA LEU A 29 -15.86 3.18 -9.15
C LEU A 29 -15.63 1.93 -10.02
N ALA A 30 -16.68 1.45 -10.68
CA ALA A 30 -16.58 0.28 -11.57
C ALA A 30 -15.67 0.57 -12.77
N GLU A 31 -15.77 1.77 -13.36
CA GLU A 31 -14.89 2.23 -14.44
C GLU A 31 -13.42 2.33 -13.97
N ARG A 32 -13.15 2.97 -12.82
CA ARG A 32 -11.81 3.03 -12.23
C ARG A 32 -11.21 1.65 -11.97
N ALA A 33 -12.03 0.73 -11.44
CA ALA A 33 -11.59 -0.63 -11.15
C ALA A 33 -11.49 -1.53 -12.40
N GLY A 34 -11.92 -1.05 -13.57
CA GLY A 34 -11.98 -1.84 -14.81
C GLY A 34 -12.92 -3.05 -14.69
N MET A 35 -14.06 -2.88 -14.01
CA MET A 35 -15.03 -3.94 -13.73
C MET A 35 -16.45 -3.56 -14.15
N SER A 36 -17.28 -4.57 -14.40
CA SER A 36 -18.72 -4.37 -14.56
C SER A 36 -19.39 -4.05 -13.23
N ARG A 37 -20.46 -3.25 -13.25
CA ARG A 37 -21.29 -2.95 -12.06
C ARG A 37 -21.77 -4.22 -11.35
N GLU A 38 -22.12 -5.25 -12.11
CA GLU A 38 -22.56 -6.54 -11.56
C GLU A 38 -21.44 -7.25 -10.80
N THR A 39 -20.21 -7.22 -11.30
CA THR A 39 -19.03 -7.76 -10.59
C THR A 39 -18.82 -7.05 -9.25
N LEU A 40 -18.98 -5.72 -9.25
CA LEU A 40 -18.81 -4.91 -8.05
C LEU A 40 -19.93 -5.14 -7.03
N ARG A 41 -21.17 -5.34 -7.50
CA ARG A 41 -22.30 -5.74 -6.64
C ARG A 41 -22.10 -7.12 -6.03
N ASN A 42 -21.66 -8.09 -6.83
CA ASN A 42 -21.30 -9.43 -6.34
C ASN A 42 -20.18 -9.36 -5.29
N ALA A 43 -19.18 -8.49 -5.48
CA ALA A 43 -18.11 -8.25 -4.53
C ALA A 43 -18.64 -7.67 -3.21
N ALA A 44 -19.48 -6.65 -3.29
CA ALA A 44 -20.10 -6.01 -2.12
C ALA A 44 -20.95 -7.00 -1.29
N GLN A 45 -21.58 -7.96 -1.95
CA GLN A 45 -22.30 -9.08 -1.31
C GLN A 45 -21.38 -10.17 -0.72
N GLY A 46 -20.05 -9.99 -0.74
CA GLY A 46 -19.09 -10.93 -0.19
C GLY A 46 -18.83 -12.17 -1.07
N ARG A 47 -19.25 -12.17 -2.33
CA ARG A 47 -18.90 -13.27 -3.24
C ARG A 47 -17.40 -13.29 -3.49
N ARG A 48 -16.86 -14.50 -3.67
CA ARG A 48 -15.43 -14.70 -3.93
C ARG A 48 -15.00 -13.96 -5.18
N MET A 49 -14.03 -13.07 -5.01
CA MET A 49 -13.33 -12.39 -6.11
C MET A 49 -11.98 -13.03 -6.38
N ARG A 50 -11.55 -12.99 -7.65
CA ARG A 50 -10.16 -13.30 -8.02
C ARG A 50 -9.22 -12.24 -7.43
N ALA A 51 -8.00 -12.64 -7.09
CA ALA A 51 -6.98 -11.76 -6.50
C ALA A 51 -6.72 -10.49 -7.35
N ALA A 52 -6.66 -10.65 -8.68
CA ALA A 52 -6.50 -9.51 -9.59
C ALA A 52 -7.65 -8.49 -9.47
N ASN A 53 -8.88 -8.95 -9.24
CA ASN A 53 -10.02 -8.06 -9.07
C ASN A 53 -9.99 -7.39 -7.70
N LYS A 54 -9.63 -8.12 -6.64
CA LYS A 54 -9.41 -7.50 -5.32
C LYS A 54 -8.43 -6.32 -5.42
N ARG A 55 -7.30 -6.55 -6.09
CA ARG A 55 -6.26 -5.54 -6.24
C ARG A 55 -6.72 -4.29 -6.99
N ARG A 56 -7.47 -4.46 -8.08
CA ARG A 56 -8.04 -3.33 -8.85
C ARG A 56 -9.06 -2.54 -8.05
N LEU A 57 -9.87 -3.22 -7.24
CA LEU A 57 -10.86 -2.56 -6.39
C LEU A 57 -10.19 -1.82 -5.22
N GLU A 58 -9.17 -2.42 -4.61
CA GLU A 58 -8.34 -1.78 -3.57
C GLU A 58 -7.68 -0.51 -4.11
N ASP A 59 -7.08 -0.57 -5.30
CA ASP A 59 -6.47 0.58 -5.97
C ASP A 59 -7.49 1.69 -6.25
N ALA A 60 -8.64 1.34 -6.83
CA ALA A 60 -9.71 2.28 -7.13
C ALA A 60 -10.32 2.95 -5.89
N LEU A 61 -10.31 2.27 -4.75
CA LEU A 61 -10.76 2.79 -3.45
C LEU A 61 -9.64 3.44 -2.62
N GLN A 62 -8.42 3.47 -3.15
CA GLN A 62 -7.21 3.92 -2.46
C GLN A 62 -7.03 3.22 -1.10
N TRP A 63 -7.35 1.93 -1.09
CA TRP A 63 -7.06 1.03 0.01
C TRP A 63 -5.70 0.37 -0.20
N GLN A 64 -5.07 0.02 0.91
CA GLN A 64 -3.86 -0.79 0.91
C GLN A 64 -4.14 -2.17 0.31
N ALA A 65 -3.12 -2.74 -0.32
CA ALA A 65 -3.20 -4.08 -0.86
C ALA A 65 -3.51 -5.11 0.24
N GLY A 66 -4.51 -5.95 0.02
CA GLY A 66 -5.00 -6.92 1.00
C GLY A 66 -6.04 -6.37 1.98
N ALA A 67 -6.47 -5.11 1.81
CA ALA A 67 -7.53 -4.54 2.63
C ALA A 67 -8.84 -5.31 2.52
N ILE A 68 -9.21 -5.80 1.32
CA ILE A 68 -10.44 -6.57 1.14
C ILE A 68 -10.39 -7.88 1.97
N ASP A 69 -9.24 -8.55 1.99
CA ASP A 69 -9.04 -9.75 2.81
C ASP A 69 -8.93 -9.45 4.31
N ALA A 70 -8.51 -8.24 4.70
CA ALA A 70 -8.54 -7.80 6.09
C ALA A 70 -9.97 -7.51 6.55
N ILE A 71 -10.76 -6.77 5.75
CA ILE A 71 -12.18 -6.48 6.01
C ILE A 71 -12.97 -7.79 6.08
N ALA A 72 -12.72 -8.73 5.16
CA ALA A 72 -13.37 -10.04 5.18
C ALA A 72 -13.05 -10.86 6.45
N ARG A 73 -11.94 -10.54 7.15
CA ARG A 73 -11.56 -11.13 8.44
C ARG A 73 -12.04 -10.31 9.65
N GLY A 74 -12.80 -9.23 9.42
CA GLY A 74 -13.34 -8.35 10.46
C GLY A 74 -12.43 -7.21 10.90
N ALA A 75 -11.38 -6.88 10.13
CA ALA A 75 -10.53 -5.72 10.41
C ALA A 75 -11.21 -4.40 9.98
N ASP A 76 -10.96 -3.33 10.72
CA ASP A 76 -11.40 -1.97 10.37
C ASP A 76 -10.52 -1.38 9.24
N PRO A 77 -11.10 -0.98 8.10
CA PRO A 77 -10.37 -0.40 6.99
C PRO A 77 -9.95 1.05 7.16
N ALA A 78 -10.34 1.75 8.23
CA ALA A 78 -9.86 3.10 8.50
C ALA A 78 -8.32 3.16 8.61
N GLY A 79 -7.69 2.10 9.14
CA GLY A 79 -6.23 1.94 9.17
C GLY A 79 -5.60 1.46 7.86
N LEU A 80 -6.42 1.15 6.84
CA LEU A 80 -6.01 0.59 5.55
C LEU A 80 -6.16 1.61 4.41
N VAL A 81 -6.40 2.88 4.73
CA VAL A 81 -6.50 4.01 3.80
C VAL A 81 -5.14 4.70 3.67
N GLY A 82 -4.68 4.89 2.43
CA GLY A 82 -3.44 5.57 2.12
C GLY A 82 -2.87 5.11 0.78
N PRO A 83 -1.91 5.84 0.17
CA PRO A 83 -1.21 5.35 -1.00
C PRO A 83 -0.66 3.96 -0.68
N ALA A 84 -1.03 2.97 -1.49
CA ALA A 84 -0.53 1.62 -1.31
C ALA A 84 0.99 1.70 -1.20
N PRO A 85 1.63 1.16 -0.15
CA PRO A 85 3.07 0.96 -0.20
C PRO A 85 3.33 0.18 -1.49
N ILE A 86 4.20 0.70 -2.35
CA ILE A 86 4.46 0.16 -3.69
C ILE A 86 4.86 -1.31 -3.53
N ARG A 87 3.88 -2.21 -3.64
CA ARG A 87 4.06 -3.66 -3.51
C ARG A 87 3.93 -4.26 -4.89
N ARG A 88 5.05 -4.53 -5.55
CA ARG A 88 5.06 -5.53 -6.61
C ARG A 88 4.70 -6.89 -6.02
N ALA A 89 4.08 -7.71 -6.86
CA ALA A 89 3.42 -8.95 -6.50
C ALA A 89 4.41 -10.07 -6.17
N ASP A 90 5.10 -9.98 -5.02
CA ASP A 90 5.83 -11.11 -4.43
C ASP A 90 6.14 -10.93 -2.93
N GLY A 91 5.78 -9.79 -2.32
CA GLY A 91 6.03 -9.60 -0.89
C GLY A 91 7.48 -9.29 -0.53
N SER A 92 8.42 -9.24 -1.48
CA SER A 92 9.68 -8.53 -1.30
C SER A 92 9.50 -7.08 -1.75
N VAL A 93 9.86 -6.12 -0.90
CA VAL A 93 10.37 -4.86 -1.45
C VAL A 93 11.63 -5.28 -2.21
N ASP A 94 11.76 -4.87 -3.48
CA ASP A 94 13.02 -5.05 -4.19
C ASP A 94 14.13 -4.50 -3.28
N ALA A 95 15.04 -5.37 -2.85
CA ALA A 95 15.98 -5.05 -1.78
C ALA A 95 16.80 -3.80 -2.10
N VAL A 96 17.06 -3.59 -3.40
CA VAL A 96 17.74 -2.40 -3.92
C VAL A 96 16.92 -1.15 -3.67
N THR A 97 15.62 -1.18 -3.98
CA THR A 97 14.70 -0.08 -3.71
C THR A 97 14.60 0.24 -2.21
N ALA A 98 14.50 -0.78 -1.35
CA ALA A 98 14.42 -0.57 0.09
C ALA A 98 15.68 0.10 0.65
N VAL A 99 16.85 -0.36 0.21
CA VAL A 99 18.13 0.24 0.62
C VAL A 99 18.22 1.68 0.14
N ARG A 100 17.83 1.97 -1.11
CA ARG A 100 17.83 3.35 -1.65
C ARG A 100 16.94 4.31 -0.88
N THR A 101 15.76 3.87 -0.45
CA THR A 101 14.89 4.69 0.39
C THR A 101 15.56 5.03 1.73
N LEU A 102 16.27 4.07 2.34
CA LEU A 102 17.00 4.33 3.58
C LEU A 102 18.20 5.28 3.36
N LEU A 103 18.89 5.18 2.22
CA LEU A 103 19.98 6.10 1.89
C LEU A 103 19.50 7.54 1.65
N ASP A 104 18.37 7.70 0.96
CA ASP A 104 17.71 9.00 0.75
C ASP A 104 17.28 9.63 2.08
N LEU A 105 16.73 8.82 2.98
CA LEU A 105 16.37 9.25 4.33
C LEU A 105 17.60 9.65 5.16
N ALA A 106 18.67 8.85 5.17
CA ALA A 106 19.90 9.17 5.89
C ALA A 106 20.51 10.50 5.40
N THR A 107 20.51 10.72 4.09
CA THR A 107 20.97 11.97 3.47
C THR A 107 20.11 13.17 3.89
N SER A 108 18.79 12.98 3.93
CA SER A 108 17.84 14.03 4.34
C SER A 108 17.99 14.40 5.82
N LEU A 109 18.19 13.41 6.71
CA LEU A 109 18.42 13.62 8.14
C LEU A 109 19.73 14.36 8.40
N ARG A 110 20.80 14.01 7.68
CA ARG A 110 22.06 14.74 7.74
C ARG A 110 21.92 16.18 7.26
N ALA A 111 21.17 16.42 6.18
CA ALA A 111 20.87 17.77 5.72
C ALA A 111 20.05 18.59 6.75
N ALA A 112 19.24 17.93 7.58
CA ALA A 112 18.52 18.54 8.70
C ALA A 112 19.38 18.78 9.95
N GLY A 113 20.60 18.20 10.01
CA GLY A 113 21.52 18.30 11.16
C GLY A 113 21.37 17.17 12.18
N ASP A 114 20.56 16.16 11.91
CA ASP A 114 20.31 15.01 12.79
C ASP A 114 21.28 13.85 12.47
N ASP A 115 22.58 14.09 12.67
CA ASP A 115 23.65 13.14 12.31
C ASP A 115 23.52 11.76 12.96
N ALA A 116 23.04 11.70 14.21
CA ALA A 116 22.88 10.44 14.94
C ALA A 116 21.80 9.54 14.29
N GLU A 117 20.67 10.12 13.86
CA GLU A 117 19.60 9.37 13.20
C GLU A 117 19.98 9.01 11.75
N ALA A 118 20.76 9.88 11.10
CA ALA A 118 21.33 9.61 9.79
C ALA A 118 22.29 8.40 9.81
N GLU A 119 23.20 8.34 10.80
CA GLU A 119 24.13 7.20 10.96
C GLU A 119 23.40 5.88 11.26
N GLU A 120 22.39 5.90 12.14
CA GLU A 120 21.59 4.71 12.42
C GLU A 120 20.86 4.20 11.16
N THR A 121 20.30 5.13 10.39
CA THR A 121 19.59 4.82 9.15
C THR A 121 20.54 4.26 8.09
N LEU A 122 21.76 4.81 7.95
CA LEU A 122 22.81 4.31 7.06
C LEU A 122 23.27 2.90 7.47
N GLU A 123 23.40 2.65 8.78
CA GLU A 123 23.73 1.31 9.27
C GLU A 123 22.60 0.31 8.98
N MET A 124 21.35 0.72 9.15
CA MET A 124 20.18 -0.09 8.80
C MET A 124 20.14 -0.43 7.30
N ALA A 125 20.44 0.54 6.43
CA ALA A 125 20.55 0.34 4.98
C ALA A 125 21.66 -0.67 4.64
N THR A 126 22.82 -0.53 5.28
CA THR A 126 23.99 -1.42 5.08
C THR A 126 23.69 -2.84 5.56
N ARG A 127 23.08 -3.00 6.74
CA ARG A 127 22.66 -4.30 7.29
C ARG A 127 21.66 -5.00 6.35
N LEU A 128 20.69 -4.24 5.81
CA LEU A 128 19.71 -4.77 4.86
C LEU A 128 20.36 -5.20 3.54
N ALA A 129 21.25 -4.37 2.97
CA ALA A 129 21.95 -4.68 1.73
C ALA A 129 22.82 -5.95 1.83
N ARG A 130 23.50 -6.14 2.97
CA ARG A 130 24.24 -7.37 3.27
C ARG A 130 23.32 -8.59 3.35
N ARG A 131 22.23 -8.49 4.12
CA ARG A 131 21.28 -9.59 4.33
C ARG A 131 20.65 -10.06 3.02
N GLN A 132 20.42 -9.14 2.08
CA GLN A 132 19.78 -9.41 0.80
C GLN A 132 20.78 -9.67 -0.35
N GLY A 133 22.09 -9.64 -0.08
CA GLY A 133 23.12 -9.91 -1.09
C GLY A 133 23.29 -8.83 -2.16
N VAL A 134 22.75 -7.62 -1.94
CA VAL A 134 22.79 -6.51 -2.92
C VAL A 134 23.85 -5.45 -2.59
N LEU A 135 24.68 -5.68 -1.56
CA LEU A 135 25.70 -4.72 -1.12
C LEU A 135 26.67 -4.34 -2.24
N ALA A 136 27.11 -5.29 -3.07
CA ALA A 136 28.04 -5.03 -4.17
C ALA A 136 27.46 -4.09 -5.24
N GLN A 137 26.14 -4.14 -5.46
CA GLN A 137 25.43 -3.28 -6.40
C GLN A 137 25.31 -1.84 -5.90
N LEU A 138 25.30 -1.65 -4.57
CA LEU A 138 24.98 -0.39 -3.91
C LEU A 138 26.15 0.21 -3.12
N ALA A 139 27.35 -0.36 -3.22
CA ALA A 139 28.51 0.07 -2.44
C ALA A 139 28.86 1.54 -2.68
N ASP A 140 28.74 2.02 -3.93
CA ASP A 140 28.99 3.41 -4.30
C ASP A 140 27.96 4.36 -3.66
N GLU A 141 26.67 4.03 -3.75
CA GLU A 141 25.56 4.81 -3.17
C GLU A 141 25.65 4.87 -1.64
N ILE A 142 26.00 3.75 -0.98
CA ILE A 142 26.20 3.68 0.48
C ILE A 142 27.39 4.55 0.92
N THR A 143 28.46 4.55 0.13
CA THR A 143 29.65 5.37 0.42
C THR A 143 29.34 6.85 0.24
N ALA A 144 28.60 7.21 -0.82
CA ALA A 144 28.19 8.58 -1.07
C ALA A 144 27.26 9.14 0.02
N ALA A 145 26.35 8.31 0.54
CA ALA A 145 25.46 8.70 1.65
C ALA A 145 26.17 8.77 3.02
N GLY A 146 27.34 8.14 3.15
CA GLY A 146 28.14 8.16 4.38
C GLY A 146 29.14 9.32 4.49
N ALA A 147 29.50 9.93 3.35
CA ALA A 147 30.38 11.10 3.28
C ALA A 147 29.72 12.37 3.81
#